data_AF-A0AAU6ZLD7-F1
#
_entry.id   AF-A0AAU6ZLD7-F1
#
_cell.length_a   1.000
_cell.length_b   1.000
_cell.length_c   1.000
_cell.angle_alpha   90.00
_cell.angle_beta   90.00
_cell.angle_gamma   90.00
#
_symmetry.space_group_name_H-M   'P 1'
#
loop_
_entity.id
_entity.type
_entity.pdbx_description
1 polymer ?
#
loop_
_entity_poly.entity_id
_entity_poly.type
_entity_poly.pdbx_seq_one_letter_code
_entity_poly.pdbx_strand_id
1 'polypeptide(L)'
;MTDTQISSFLSDCVVFDDDTEEGLDFDTLYGLYISWCVLGRKVPIPDSAFRTALELEGLRARKDHGQRVYPGLNMVGAAARDYVMNSVPVWTETDNRVPVVTQLSEDSVPSLR
;
A
#
# COMPACT_ATOMS: atom_id res chain seq x y z
N MET A 1 -19.99 -11.80 -16.47
CA MET A 1 -20.19 -10.42 -15.97
C MET A 1 -19.10 -9.98 -14.99
N THR A 2 -18.47 -10.89 -14.24
CA THR A 2 -17.34 -10.57 -13.34
C THR A 2 -16.02 -10.34 -14.08
N ASP A 3 -15.78 -11.08 -15.16
CA ASP A 3 -14.59 -10.99 -16.02
C ASP A 3 -14.33 -9.55 -16.52
N THR A 4 -15.38 -8.87 -16.98
CA THR A 4 -15.29 -7.47 -17.45
C THR A 4 -14.99 -6.48 -16.32
N GLN A 5 -15.35 -6.78 -15.07
CA GLN A 5 -15.09 -5.88 -13.95
C GLN A 5 -13.62 -5.91 -13.52
N ILE A 6 -13.01 -7.09 -13.52
CA ILE A 6 -11.62 -7.26 -13.07
C ILE A 6 -10.66 -6.72 -14.14
N SER A 7 -10.85 -7.08 -15.41
CA SER A 7 -10.12 -6.46 -16.52
C SER A 7 -10.22 -4.92 -16.53
N SER A 8 -11.41 -4.34 -16.32
CA SER A 8 -11.57 -2.88 -16.22
C SER A 8 -10.82 -2.30 -15.02
N PHE A 9 -10.94 -2.94 -13.86
CA PHE A 9 -10.22 -2.53 -12.65
C PHE A 9 -8.70 -2.53 -12.87
N LEU A 10 -8.14 -3.61 -13.43
CA LEU A 10 -6.71 -3.74 -13.69
C LEU A 10 -6.23 -2.65 -14.65
N SER A 11 -6.99 -2.38 -15.71
CA SER A 11 -6.66 -1.32 -16.66
C SER A 11 -6.74 0.09 -16.07
N ASP A 12 -7.68 0.33 -15.15
CA ASP A 12 -7.94 1.67 -14.60
C ASP A 12 -7.00 2.03 -13.44
N CYS A 13 -6.60 1.03 -12.65
CA CYS A 13 -6.03 1.24 -11.32
C CYS A 13 -4.65 0.64 -11.12
N VAL A 14 -4.16 -0.16 -12.06
CA VAL A 14 -2.89 -0.88 -11.90
C VAL A 14 -2.01 -0.67 -13.12
N VAL A 15 -0.73 -0.44 -12.89
CA VAL A 15 0.31 -0.43 -13.93
C VAL A 15 1.41 -1.42 -13.59
N PHE A 16 2.03 -1.97 -14.62
CA PHE A 16 3.25 -2.76 -14.45
C PHE A 16 4.46 -1.84 -14.51
N ASP A 17 5.32 -1.97 -13.52
CA ASP A 17 6.59 -1.27 -13.41
C ASP A 17 7.70 -2.28 -13.11
N ASP A 18 8.53 -2.54 -14.11
CA ASP A 18 9.63 -3.51 -14.04
C ASP A 18 10.80 -3.02 -13.17
N ASP A 19 10.84 -1.73 -12.81
CA ASP A 19 11.91 -1.13 -12.00
C ASP A 19 11.64 -1.26 -10.49
N THR A 20 10.44 -1.66 -10.09
CA THR A 20 10.10 -1.91 -8.68
C THR A 20 10.14 -3.39 -8.33
N GLU A 21 11.12 -3.80 -7.51
CA GLU A 21 11.14 -5.15 -6.92
C GLU A 21 10.00 -5.36 -5.92
N GLU A 22 9.51 -4.27 -5.32
CA GLU A 22 8.35 -4.28 -4.43
C GLU A 22 7.06 -4.23 -5.26
N GLY A 23 6.12 -5.11 -4.94
CA GLY A 23 4.81 -5.17 -5.59
C GLY A 23 3.68 -4.97 -4.59
N LEU A 24 2.44 -5.02 -5.07
CA LEU A 24 1.27 -4.92 -4.19
C LEU A 24 1.02 -6.23 -3.47
N ASP A 25 0.83 -6.19 -2.15
CA ASP A 25 0.25 -7.33 -1.44
C ASP A 25 -1.24 -7.49 -1.75
N PHE A 26 -1.79 -8.66 -1.43
CA PHE A 26 -3.18 -9.00 -1.71
C PHE A 26 -4.17 -8.07 -0.99
N ASP A 27 -3.87 -7.66 0.24
CA ASP A 27 -4.77 -6.82 1.03
C ASP A 27 -4.85 -5.40 0.45
N THR A 28 -3.71 -4.88 0.02
CA THR A 28 -3.57 -3.61 -0.68
C THR A 28 -4.28 -3.63 -2.02
N LEU A 29 -4.04 -4.67 -2.82
CA LEU A 29 -4.67 -4.82 -4.14
C LEU A 29 -6.20 -4.99 -4.02
N TYR A 30 -6.68 -5.74 -3.02
CA TYR A 30 -8.10 -5.88 -2.77
C TYR A 30 -8.72 -4.59 -2.25
N GLY A 31 -8.06 -3.87 -1.34
CA GLY A 31 -8.50 -2.57 -0.87
C GLY A 31 -8.63 -1.54 -1.99
N LEU A 32 -7.67 -1.51 -2.92
CA LEU A 32 -7.73 -0.70 -4.13
C LEU A 32 -8.97 -1.05 -4.99
N TYR A 33 -9.26 -2.34 -5.16
CA TYR A 33 -10.46 -2.82 -5.86
C TYR A 33 -11.75 -2.36 -5.17
N ILE A 34 -11.81 -2.41 -3.83
CA ILE A 34 -12.96 -1.89 -3.06
C ILE A 34 -13.15 -0.40 -3.34
N SER A 35 -12.09 0.40 -3.27
CA SER A 35 -12.15 1.84 -3.58
C SER A 35 -12.64 2.10 -5.02
N TRP A 36 -12.17 1.34 -6.01
CA TRP A 36 -12.66 1.44 -7.38
C TRP A 36 -14.16 1.08 -7.50
N CYS A 37 -14.61 0.02 -6.80
CA CYS A 37 -16.01 -0.34 -6.74
C CYS A 37 -16.88 0.77 -6.12
N VAL A 38 -16.45 1.38 -5.03
CA VAL A 38 -17.17 2.48 -4.36
C VAL A 38 -17.32 3.67 -5.29
N LEU A 39 -16.23 4.12 -5.92
CA LEU A 39 -16.26 5.23 -6.89
C LEU A 39 -17.17 4.93 -8.08
N GLY A 40 -17.13 3.68 -8.57
CA GLY A 40 -17.92 3.21 -9.70
C GLY A 40 -19.35 2.77 -9.36
N ARG A 41 -19.78 2.88 -8.09
CA ARG A 41 -21.05 2.37 -7.55
C ARG A 41 -21.33 0.91 -7.90
N LYS A 42 -20.31 0.05 -7.78
CA LYS A 42 -20.36 -1.39 -8.06
C LYS A 42 -20.32 -2.16 -6.74
N VAL A 43 -20.92 -3.35 -6.74
CA VAL A 43 -20.82 -4.27 -5.61
C VAL A 43 -19.53 -5.08 -5.77
N PRO A 44 -18.61 -5.04 -4.78
CA PRO A 44 -17.39 -5.82 -4.83
C PRO A 44 -17.69 -7.32 -4.67
N ILE A 45 -16.92 -8.16 -5.34
CA ILE A 45 -16.94 -9.60 -5.14
C ILE A 45 -16.09 -9.98 -3.90
N PRO A 46 -16.37 -11.13 -3.24
CA PRO A 46 -15.59 -11.60 -2.11
C PRO A 46 -14.10 -11.84 -2.45
N ASP A 47 -13.23 -11.79 -1.44
CA ASP A 47 -11.78 -11.95 -1.59
C ASP A 47 -11.39 -13.24 -2.34
N SER A 48 -12.09 -14.35 -2.09
CA SER A 48 -11.81 -15.65 -2.72
C SER A 48 -12.17 -15.66 -4.21
N ALA A 49 -13.25 -14.97 -4.58
CA ALA A 49 -13.66 -14.78 -5.96
C ALA A 49 -12.72 -13.80 -6.68
N PHE A 50 -12.32 -12.72 -6.00
CA PHE A 50 -11.34 -11.76 -6.50
C PHE A 50 -10.00 -12.43 -6.80
N ARG A 51 -9.50 -13.25 -5.87
CA ARG A 51 -8.28 -14.03 -6.07
C ARG A 51 -8.35 -14.91 -7.30
N THR A 52 -9.44 -15.69 -7.43
CA THR A 52 -9.65 -16.56 -8.59
C THR A 52 -9.66 -15.75 -9.89
N ALA A 53 -10.30 -14.58 -9.88
CA ALA A 53 -10.37 -13.74 -11.06
C ALA A 53 -9.02 -13.14 -11.45
N LEU A 54 -8.19 -12.71 -10.49
CA LEU A 54 -6.81 -12.27 -10.77
C LEU A 54 -5.97 -13.38 -11.41
N GLU A 55 -6.13 -14.62 -10.96
CA GLU A 55 -5.43 -15.77 -11.55
C GLU A 55 -5.91 -16.05 -12.99
N LEU A 56 -7.19 -15.85 -13.28
CA LEU A 56 -7.77 -15.98 -14.63
C LEU A 56 -7.30 -14.87 -15.58
N GLU A 57 -7.09 -13.66 -15.07
CA GLU A 57 -6.48 -12.53 -15.79
C GLU A 57 -4.96 -12.69 -15.99
N GLY A 58 -4.38 -13.78 -15.47
CA GLY A 58 -2.97 -14.14 -15.67
C GLY A 58 -2.01 -13.47 -14.69
N LEU A 59 -2.51 -12.80 -13.64
CA LEU A 59 -1.65 -12.23 -12.61
C LEU A 59 -1.01 -13.32 -11.76
N ARG A 60 0.32 -13.35 -11.78
CA ARG A 60 1.11 -14.31 -11.02
C ARG A 60 1.52 -13.72 -9.68
N ALA A 61 0.98 -14.28 -8.62
CA ALA A 61 1.40 -13.91 -7.29
C ALA A 61 2.63 -14.73 -6.84
N ARG A 62 3.50 -14.09 -6.07
CA ARG A 62 4.61 -14.72 -5.34
C ARG A 62 4.25 -14.78 -3.86
N LYS A 63 4.71 -15.82 -3.19
CA LYS A 63 4.64 -15.88 -1.72
C LYS A 63 5.88 -15.19 -1.15
N ASP A 64 5.67 -14.16 -0.35
CA ASP A 64 6.71 -13.46 0.39
C ASP A 64 6.32 -13.32 1.85
N HIS A 65 7.19 -13.75 2.77
CA HIS A 65 6.93 -13.80 4.23
C HIS A 65 5.55 -14.33 4.66
N GLY A 66 4.97 -15.28 3.91
CA GLY A 66 3.64 -15.83 4.19
C GLY A 66 2.49 -15.05 3.55
N GLN A 67 2.75 -13.85 3.04
CA GLN A 67 1.83 -13.03 2.28
C GLN A 67 1.89 -13.31 0.79
N ARG A 68 0.79 -12.97 0.12
CA ARG A 68 0.69 -13.03 -1.34
C ARG A 68 0.98 -11.64 -1.89
N VAL A 69 2.05 -11.54 -2.67
CA VAL A 69 2.50 -10.30 -3.31
C VAL A 69 2.41 -10.46 -4.82
N TYR A 70 2.07 -9.38 -5.51
CA TYR A 70 1.98 -9.28 -6.95
C TYR A 70 3.12 -8.37 -7.43
N PRO A 71 4.30 -8.94 -7.77
CA PRO A 71 5.49 -8.17 -8.10
C PRO A 71 5.29 -7.28 -9.32
N GLY A 72 5.95 -6.12 -9.32
CA GLY A 72 5.89 -5.16 -10.42
C GLY A 72 4.54 -4.50 -10.61
N LEU A 73 3.55 -4.72 -9.72
CA LEU A 73 2.32 -3.94 -9.73
C LEU A 73 2.50 -2.65 -8.93
N ASN A 74 2.05 -1.54 -9.50
CA ASN A 74 1.84 -0.29 -8.80
C ASN A 74 0.39 0.18 -8.93
N MET A 75 -0.12 0.81 -7.86
CA MET A 75 -1.47 1.37 -7.85
C MET A 75 -1.48 2.79 -8.44
N VAL A 76 -2.50 3.12 -9.24
CA VAL A 76 -2.67 4.44 -9.86
C VAL A 76 -4.13 4.88 -9.88
N GLY A 77 -4.34 6.13 -10.28
CA GLY A 77 -5.67 6.65 -10.56
C GLY A 77 -6.47 7.08 -9.32
N ALA A 78 -7.75 7.37 -9.53
CA ALA A 78 -8.61 7.93 -8.49
C ALA A 78 -8.88 6.95 -7.34
N ALA A 79 -8.96 5.66 -7.63
CA ALA A 79 -9.15 4.61 -6.64
C ALA A 79 -7.92 4.48 -5.71
N ALA A 80 -6.70 4.63 -6.24
CA ALA A 80 -5.49 4.63 -5.41
C ALA A 80 -5.49 5.78 -4.41
N ARG A 81 -5.88 6.98 -4.85
CA ARG A 81 -6.01 8.13 -3.95
C ARG A 81 -7.07 7.89 -2.86
N ASP A 82 -8.24 7.35 -3.24
CA ASP A 82 -9.30 7.03 -2.27
C ASP A 82 -8.83 5.97 -1.26
N TYR A 83 -8.19 4.90 -1.77
CA TYR A 83 -7.62 3.84 -0.95
C TYR A 83 -6.62 4.40 0.06
N VAL A 84 -5.66 5.23 -0.36
CA VAL A 84 -4.67 5.81 0.55
C VAL A 84 -5.33 6.68 1.63
N MET A 85 -6.36 7.47 1.27
CA MET A 85 -7.06 8.34 2.22
C MET A 85 -7.92 7.58 3.24
N ASN A 86 -8.47 6.44 2.86
CA ASN A 86 -9.43 5.69 3.68
C ASN A 86 -8.83 4.48 4.40
N SER A 87 -7.71 3.95 3.92
CA SER A 87 -7.17 2.64 4.32
C SER A 87 -5.83 2.74 5.04
N VAL A 88 -5.08 3.81 4.79
CA VAL A 88 -3.90 4.10 5.61
C VAL A 88 -4.44 4.74 6.88
N PRO A 89 -4.31 4.11 8.07
CA PRO A 89 -4.54 4.85 9.28
C PRO A 89 -3.63 6.07 9.21
N VAL A 90 -4.22 7.27 9.23
CA VAL A 90 -3.46 8.50 9.51
C VAL A 90 -2.69 8.17 10.77
N TRP A 91 -1.39 7.91 10.61
CA TRP A 91 -0.47 7.99 11.71
C TRP A 91 -0.65 9.44 12.16
N THR A 92 -1.37 9.63 13.26
CA THR A 92 -1.27 10.86 14.01
C THR A 92 0.18 10.92 14.41
N GLU A 93 0.92 11.67 13.61
CA GLU A 93 2.27 12.11 13.83
C GLU A 93 2.30 12.79 15.21
N THR A 94 2.50 11.97 16.24
CA THR A 94 3.06 12.45 17.49
C THR A 94 4.55 12.57 17.21
N ASP A 95 4.87 13.59 16.43
CA ASP A 95 6.19 14.17 16.30
C ASP A 95 6.70 14.46 17.71
N ASN A 96 7.58 13.62 18.23
CA ASN A 96 8.33 13.95 19.44
C ASN A 96 9.68 13.23 19.49
N ARG A 97 10.40 13.25 18.37
CA ARG A 97 11.86 13.12 18.39
C ARG A 97 12.49 14.30 17.67
N VAL A 98 12.41 15.45 18.32
CA VAL A 98 13.37 16.53 18.17
C VAL A 98 14.78 15.91 18.19
N PRO A 99 15.66 16.19 17.21
CA PRO A 99 17.06 15.83 17.36
C PRO A 99 17.60 16.69 18.50
N VAL A 100 17.92 16.07 19.64
CA VAL A 100 18.59 16.77 20.73
C VAL A 100 20.03 17.05 20.27
N VAL A 101 20.20 18.15 19.56
CA VAL A 101 21.50 18.79 19.34
C VAL A 101 21.39 20.15 20.00
N THR A 102 21.71 20.23 21.29
CA THR A 102 21.98 21.52 21.95
C THR A 102 22.84 21.29 23.21
N GLN A 103 24.10 21.72 23.10
CA GLN A 103 24.97 22.34 24.12
C GLN A 103 25.41 21.46 25.31
N LEU A 104 26.69 21.11 25.49
CA LEU A 104 27.89 21.97 25.66
C LEU A 104 27.72 23.08 26.70
N SER A 105 27.89 22.71 27.96
CA SER A 105 28.29 23.54 29.12
C SER A 105 28.35 22.61 30.33
N GLU A 106 29.29 22.60 31.26
CA GLU A 106 30.42 23.47 31.57
C GLU A 106 31.28 22.72 32.62
N ASP A 107 32.57 22.99 32.62
CA ASP A 107 33.53 22.92 33.73
C ASP A 107 33.43 21.82 34.81
N SER A 108 34.45 20.97 34.83
CA SER A 108 34.94 20.37 36.09
C SER A 108 36.47 20.37 36.08
N VAL A 109 37.05 21.43 36.63
CA VAL A 109 38.46 21.49 37.02
C VAL A 109 38.54 21.34 38.55
N PRO A 110 39.17 20.30 39.10
CA PRO A 110 39.48 20.25 40.52
C PRO A 110 40.89 20.78 40.76
N SER A 111 41.05 21.75 41.66
CA SER A 111 42.36 22.07 42.25
C SER A 111 42.24 22.61 43.68
N LEU A 112 42.63 21.73 44.61
CA LEU A 112 43.46 21.92 45.80
C LEU A 112 43.17 23.09 46.76
N ARG A 113 42.84 22.71 48.00
CA ARG A 113 43.30 23.37 49.22
C ARG A 113 43.86 22.33 50.19
#